data_AF-A0A925IV49-F1
#
_entry.id   AF-A0A925IV49-F1
#
_cell.length_a   1.000
_cell.length_b   1.000
_cell.length_c   1.000
_cell.angle_alpha   90.00
_cell.angle_beta   90.00
_cell.angle_gamma   90.00
#
_symmetry.space_group_name_H-M   'P 1'
#
loop_
_entity.id
_entity.type
_entity.pdbx_description
1 polymer ?
#
loop_
_entity_poly.entity_id
_entity_poly.type
_entity_poly.pdbx_seq_one_letter_code
_entity_poly.pdbx_strand_id
1 'polypeptide(L)'
;MYIQQLYTRCLSEAAYYIESNGEAAVVDPLRDIDEYIQLASERNAVIKYIFETHFHADFVSGHLDLGEKTGAPIIFGPETKTNFPVHIARDEEIFKLGKVTIHVLHTPGHTIESSCYLLKDENNKSHAIFTGDTLFAGDVGRPDLSSGNMSKATLAGIMYDTLQQKILPLADDILVYPAHGAGSSCGKNIGAGTFSTIGEEKQNNYALQPQTKAAFIKAITEGLADPPKYFSINAQINREGYDSLDLIKSKALTPLSIEAFKNKMKAGVTVLDTRPADIFTKGFVPHSIFIGLEGRFAEWAGSILSFNKPMLLITEPGKEEESVIRLARVGFSKMEGYLEGGFGAWKKAGEKLDMIIDIEADELAMDIPHDPHLQVVDVRRETEFADGHVKNAINLPLNEMTSPAFIAGFEENQNLYIHCGSGYRSVIACSLLKDEGLHNIRNIVGGWEKIKEEKTIKIAREPSVLN
;
A
#
# COMPACT_ATOMS: atom_id res chain seq x y z
N MET A 1 -22.37 -22.66 -5.45
CA MET A 1 -21.06 -22.00 -5.47
C MET A 1 -21.29 -20.51 -5.41
N TYR A 2 -20.59 -19.83 -4.52
CA TYR A 2 -20.63 -18.39 -4.29
C TYR A 2 -19.20 -17.87 -4.26
N ILE A 3 -18.95 -16.74 -4.91
CA ILE A 3 -17.65 -16.06 -4.92
C ILE A 3 -17.93 -14.59 -4.64
N GLN A 4 -17.25 -14.04 -3.63
CA GLN A 4 -17.28 -12.61 -3.31
C GLN A 4 -15.86 -12.07 -3.36
N GLN A 5 -15.65 -11.01 -4.13
CA GLN A 5 -14.44 -10.20 -4.06
C GLN A 5 -14.59 -9.14 -2.98
N LEU A 6 -13.58 -9.00 -2.13
CA LEU A 6 -13.47 -7.97 -1.10
C LEU A 6 -12.30 -7.07 -1.47
N TYR A 7 -12.59 -5.83 -1.89
CA TYR A 7 -11.59 -4.96 -2.51
C TYR A 7 -11.22 -3.77 -1.62
N THR A 8 -9.96 -3.70 -1.18
CA THR A 8 -9.44 -2.58 -0.37
C THR A 8 -8.80 -1.52 -1.26
N ARG A 9 -9.58 -0.49 -1.57
CA ARG A 9 -9.18 0.61 -2.47
C ARG A 9 -7.88 1.32 -2.08
N CYS A 10 -7.60 1.46 -0.78
CA CYS A 10 -6.41 2.19 -0.35
C CYS A 10 -5.09 1.43 -0.52
N LEU A 11 -5.16 0.12 -0.80
CA LEU A 11 -4.01 -0.74 -1.15
C LEU A 11 -4.12 -1.27 -2.59
N SER A 12 -5.29 -1.09 -3.20
CA SER A 12 -5.66 -1.70 -4.50
C SER A 12 -5.61 -3.23 -4.45
N GLU A 13 -5.90 -3.81 -3.29
CA GLU A 13 -5.81 -5.23 -2.97
C GLU A 13 -7.20 -5.89 -3.04
N ALA A 14 -7.23 -7.17 -3.39
CA ALA A 14 -8.40 -8.00 -3.53
C ALA A 14 -8.25 -9.35 -2.81
N ALA A 15 -9.04 -9.55 -1.76
CA ALA A 15 -9.25 -10.83 -1.13
C ALA A 15 -10.50 -11.52 -1.70
N TYR A 16 -10.58 -12.84 -1.58
CA TYR A 16 -11.70 -13.61 -2.12
C TYR A 16 -12.30 -14.56 -1.10
N TYR A 17 -13.62 -14.53 -0.97
CA TYR A 17 -14.39 -15.50 -0.21
C TYR A 17 -15.14 -16.42 -1.17
N ILE A 18 -14.90 -17.72 -1.06
CA ILE A 18 -15.49 -18.77 -1.90
C ILE A 18 -16.31 -19.69 -1.01
N GLU A 19 -17.57 -19.97 -1.34
CA GLU A 19 -18.42 -20.89 -0.57
C GLU A 19 -19.15 -21.89 -1.47
N SER A 20 -19.24 -23.12 -0.98
CA SER A 20 -20.03 -24.18 -1.58
C SER A 20 -20.53 -25.13 -0.52
N ASN A 21 -21.85 -25.28 -0.42
CA ASN A 21 -22.53 -26.26 0.42
C ASN A 21 -22.07 -26.23 1.90
N GLY A 22 -21.96 -25.02 2.47
CA GLY A 22 -21.62 -24.82 3.88
C GLY A 22 -20.12 -24.94 4.20
N GLU A 23 -19.27 -25.08 3.19
CA GLU A 23 -17.82 -24.97 3.35
C GLU A 23 -17.32 -23.74 2.60
N ALA A 24 -16.43 -22.96 3.23
CA ALA A 24 -15.84 -21.77 2.66
C ALA A 24 -14.31 -21.80 2.62
N ALA A 25 -13.72 -21.08 1.67
CA ALA A 25 -12.31 -20.79 1.60
C ALA A 25 -12.10 -19.28 1.44
N VAL A 26 -11.01 -18.78 2.01
CA VAL A 26 -10.58 -17.39 1.82
C VAL A 26 -9.24 -17.40 1.10
N VAL A 27 -9.07 -16.57 0.08
CA VAL A 27 -7.81 -16.36 -0.63
C VAL A 27 -7.30 -14.96 -0.30
N ASP A 28 -6.03 -14.88 0.11
CA ASP A 28 -5.30 -13.65 0.43
C ASP A 28 -6.04 -12.75 1.44
N PRO A 29 -6.37 -13.23 2.66
CA PRO A 29 -7.12 -12.43 3.63
C PRO A 29 -6.35 -11.17 4.05
N LEU A 30 -7.04 -10.04 4.09
CA LEU A 30 -6.57 -8.81 4.72
C LEU A 30 -6.40 -8.97 6.22
N ARG A 31 -5.69 -8.02 6.81
CA ARG A 31 -5.36 -7.98 8.23
C ARG A 31 -6.56 -8.07 9.15
N ASP A 32 -7.62 -7.34 8.84
CA ASP A 32 -8.88 -7.34 9.55
C ASP A 32 -9.79 -8.43 8.98
N ILE A 33 -10.10 -9.41 9.83
CA ILE A 33 -10.70 -10.68 9.38
C ILE A 33 -12.22 -10.77 9.60
N ASP A 34 -12.81 -9.75 10.22
CA ASP A 34 -14.20 -9.82 10.69
C ASP A 34 -15.20 -9.94 9.54
N GLU A 35 -14.91 -9.35 8.38
CA GLU A 35 -15.77 -9.46 7.20
C GLU A 35 -15.88 -10.91 6.69
N TYR A 36 -14.78 -11.68 6.71
CA TYR A 36 -14.81 -13.09 6.32
C TYR A 36 -15.63 -13.95 7.29
N ILE A 37 -15.50 -13.66 8.59
CA ILE A 37 -16.24 -14.36 9.65
C ILE A 37 -17.73 -14.05 9.55
N GLN A 38 -18.07 -12.78 9.30
CA GLN A 38 -19.44 -12.36 9.09
C GLN A 38 -20.05 -13.05 7.87
N LEU A 39 -19.35 -13.05 6.72
CA LEU A 39 -19.80 -13.75 5.51
C LEU A 39 -20.02 -15.25 5.76
N ALA A 40 -19.12 -15.90 6.49
CA ALA A 40 -19.29 -17.31 6.87
C ALA A 40 -20.52 -17.55 7.74
N SER A 41 -20.74 -16.69 8.75
CA SER A 41 -21.91 -16.76 9.63
C SER A 41 -23.22 -16.56 8.87
N GLU A 42 -23.32 -15.51 8.05
CA GLU A 42 -24.52 -15.20 7.25
C GLU A 42 -24.89 -16.33 6.28
N ARG A 43 -23.90 -17.07 5.81
CA ARG A 43 -24.08 -18.20 4.88
C ARG A 43 -24.17 -19.55 5.56
N ASN A 44 -24.14 -19.61 6.90
CA ASN A 44 -24.06 -20.85 7.67
C ASN A 44 -22.94 -21.78 7.17
N ALA A 45 -21.78 -21.18 6.86
CA ALA A 45 -20.62 -21.88 6.32
C ALA A 45 -19.47 -21.91 7.32
N VAL A 46 -18.62 -22.92 7.20
CA VAL A 46 -17.38 -23.04 7.97
C VAL A 46 -16.20 -22.72 7.06
N ILE A 47 -15.36 -21.77 7.46
CA ILE A 47 -14.09 -21.50 6.77
C ILE A 47 -13.18 -22.71 6.98
N LYS A 48 -12.92 -23.42 5.90
CA LYS A 48 -12.20 -24.69 5.86
C LYS A 48 -10.76 -24.54 5.41
N TYR A 49 -10.47 -23.54 4.59
CA TYR A 49 -9.13 -23.27 4.05
C TYR A 49 -8.86 -21.77 3.99
N ILE A 50 -7.62 -21.40 4.27
CA ILE A 50 -7.07 -20.07 4.02
C ILE A 50 -5.94 -20.26 3.02
N PHE A 51 -6.08 -19.72 1.83
CA PHE A 51 -5.09 -19.81 0.78
C PHE A 51 -4.32 -18.50 0.69
N GLU A 52 -3.00 -18.61 0.66
CA GLU A 52 -2.10 -17.50 0.36
C GLU A 52 -1.49 -17.75 -1.01
N THR A 53 -1.63 -16.81 -1.93
CA THR A 53 -1.03 -16.92 -3.26
C THR A 53 0.48 -16.75 -3.18
N HIS A 54 0.98 -15.89 -2.29
CA HIS A 54 2.39 -15.60 -2.08
C HIS A 54 2.63 -14.86 -0.76
N PHE A 55 3.88 -14.59 -0.39
CA PHE A 55 4.17 -13.63 0.68
C PHE A 55 3.93 -12.20 0.19
N HIS A 56 2.77 -11.64 0.52
CA HIS A 56 2.42 -10.25 0.21
C HIS A 56 3.48 -9.27 0.75
N ALA A 57 3.83 -8.29 -0.06
CA ALA A 57 4.83 -7.28 0.28
C ALA A 57 4.20 -5.92 0.62
N ASP A 58 3.02 -5.62 0.13
CA ASP A 58 2.38 -4.32 0.29
C ASP A 58 1.44 -4.26 1.51
N PHE A 59 1.04 -5.41 2.05
CA PHE A 59 0.26 -5.50 3.28
C PHE A 59 0.66 -6.70 4.14
N VAL A 60 0.22 -6.69 5.40
CA VAL A 60 0.30 -7.83 6.30
C VAL A 60 -1.03 -8.57 6.26
N SER A 61 -0.98 -9.82 5.81
CA SER A 61 -2.18 -10.65 5.72
C SER A 61 -2.77 -10.96 7.10
N GLY A 62 -4.05 -11.32 7.12
CA GLY A 62 -4.77 -11.81 8.29
C GLY A 62 -4.77 -13.34 8.42
N HIS A 63 -3.94 -14.08 7.66
CA HIS A 63 -3.97 -15.54 7.68
C HIS A 63 -3.77 -16.17 9.07
N LEU A 64 -2.92 -15.62 9.95
CA LEU A 64 -2.73 -16.17 11.29
C LEU A 64 -3.93 -15.87 12.18
N ASP A 65 -4.43 -14.63 12.19
CA ASP A 65 -5.61 -14.25 12.96
C ASP A 65 -6.84 -15.08 12.52
N LEU A 66 -7.04 -15.25 11.21
CA LEU A 66 -8.15 -16.03 10.66
C LEU A 66 -7.98 -17.52 10.95
N GLY A 67 -6.75 -18.04 10.82
CA GLY A 67 -6.42 -19.43 11.14
C GLY A 67 -6.66 -19.76 12.61
N GLU A 68 -6.24 -18.88 13.52
CA GLU A 68 -6.47 -19.03 14.96
C GLU A 68 -7.97 -19.01 15.30
N LYS A 69 -8.71 -18.05 14.74
CA LYS A 69 -10.13 -17.84 15.07
C LYS A 69 -11.06 -18.91 14.47
N THR A 70 -10.66 -19.56 13.37
CA THR A 70 -11.48 -20.56 12.66
C THR A 70 -10.99 -21.99 12.82
N GLY A 71 -9.71 -22.19 13.16
CA GLY A 71 -9.03 -23.48 13.10
C GLY A 71 -8.71 -23.96 11.68
N ALA A 72 -8.95 -23.15 10.64
CA ALA A 72 -8.64 -23.49 9.26
C ALA A 72 -7.13 -23.53 9.01
N PRO A 73 -6.59 -24.54 8.31
CA PRO A 73 -5.20 -24.55 7.90
C PRO A 73 -4.91 -23.44 6.89
N ILE A 74 -3.73 -22.85 7.03
CA ILE A 74 -3.16 -21.89 6.09
C ILE A 74 -2.40 -22.69 5.03
N ILE A 75 -2.74 -22.45 3.77
CA ILE A 75 -2.22 -23.15 2.60
C ILE A 75 -1.34 -22.19 1.82
N PHE A 76 -0.12 -22.62 1.55
CA PHE A 76 0.83 -21.93 0.68
C PHE A 76 1.32 -22.89 -0.42
N GLY A 77 1.90 -22.31 -1.47
CA GLY A 77 2.53 -23.04 -2.56
C GLY A 77 3.84 -23.75 -2.21
N PRO A 78 4.45 -24.43 -3.20
CA PRO A 78 5.79 -24.99 -3.07
C PRO A 78 6.85 -23.96 -2.68
N GLU A 79 7.96 -24.42 -2.10
CA GLU A 79 9.12 -23.60 -1.68
C GLU A 79 8.89 -22.60 -0.53
N THR A 80 7.66 -22.51 0.00
CA THR A 80 7.35 -21.70 1.18
C THR A 80 8.16 -22.12 2.40
N LYS A 81 8.66 -21.12 3.14
CA LYS A 81 9.37 -21.28 4.42
C LYS A 81 8.86 -20.26 5.41
N THR A 82 8.27 -20.71 6.51
CA THR A 82 7.67 -19.88 7.57
C THR A 82 8.19 -20.28 8.94
N ASN A 83 8.01 -19.41 9.93
CA ASN A 83 8.26 -19.71 11.36
C ASN A 83 7.02 -20.24 12.09
N PHE A 84 5.92 -20.42 11.38
CA PHE A 84 4.63 -20.88 11.88
C PHE A 84 4.11 -22.04 11.00
N PRO A 85 3.22 -22.91 11.51
CA PRO A 85 2.75 -24.06 10.76
C PRO A 85 1.89 -23.64 9.57
N VAL A 86 2.20 -24.19 8.40
CA VAL A 86 1.42 -24.05 7.17
C VAL A 86 1.38 -25.40 6.45
N HIS A 87 0.35 -25.60 5.63
CA HIS A 87 0.34 -26.69 4.65
C HIS A 87 1.03 -26.21 3.37
N ILE A 88 2.18 -26.79 3.07
CA ILE A 88 2.92 -26.54 1.83
C ILE A 88 2.32 -27.45 0.75
N ALA A 89 1.41 -26.90 -0.05
CA ALA A 89 0.76 -27.61 -1.13
C ALA A 89 1.75 -27.95 -2.24
N ARG A 90 1.55 -29.10 -2.87
CA ARG A 90 2.26 -29.45 -4.10
C ARG A 90 1.56 -28.85 -5.30
N ASP A 91 2.31 -28.65 -6.38
CA ASP A 91 1.70 -28.35 -7.69
C ASP A 91 0.68 -29.44 -8.06
N GLU A 92 -0.46 -29.00 -8.60
CA GLU A 92 -1.65 -29.80 -8.94
C GLU A 92 -2.37 -30.46 -7.74
N GLU A 93 -2.05 -30.08 -6.51
CA GLU A 93 -2.79 -30.56 -5.33
C GLU A 93 -4.24 -30.07 -5.35
N ILE A 94 -5.17 -30.94 -4.92
CA ILE A 94 -6.62 -30.69 -5.04
C ILE A 94 -7.24 -30.60 -3.64
N PHE A 95 -7.90 -29.48 -3.39
CA PHE A 95 -8.66 -29.21 -2.16
C PHE A 95 -10.16 -29.28 -2.46
N LYS A 96 -10.90 -30.07 -1.68
CA LYS A 96 -12.36 -30.20 -1.81
C LYS A 96 -13.07 -29.17 -0.94
N LEU A 97 -13.96 -28.40 -1.56
CA LEU A 97 -14.77 -27.38 -0.88
C LEU A 97 -16.24 -27.59 -1.24
N GLY A 98 -17.00 -28.27 -0.38
CA GLY A 98 -18.37 -28.68 -0.64
C GLY A 98 -18.49 -29.47 -1.94
N LYS A 99 -19.15 -28.88 -2.94
CA LYS A 99 -19.32 -29.47 -4.28
C LYS A 99 -18.27 -29.06 -5.31
N VAL A 100 -17.35 -28.17 -4.97
CA VAL A 100 -16.33 -27.63 -5.90
C VAL A 100 -14.94 -28.09 -5.48
N THR A 101 -13.96 -27.94 -6.38
CA THR A 101 -12.55 -28.20 -6.08
C THR A 101 -11.67 -27.02 -6.41
N ILE A 102 -10.62 -26.83 -5.63
CA ILE A 102 -9.56 -25.84 -5.87
C ILE A 102 -8.28 -26.60 -6.16
N HIS A 103 -7.69 -26.34 -7.33
CA HIS A 103 -6.44 -26.94 -7.80
C HIS A 103 -5.31 -25.92 -7.63
N VAL A 104 -4.22 -26.32 -6.99
CA VAL A 104 -3.03 -25.50 -6.87
C VAL A 104 -2.23 -25.56 -8.16
N LEU A 105 -1.86 -24.41 -8.70
CA LEU A 105 -0.90 -24.29 -9.79
C LEU A 105 0.31 -23.52 -9.25
N HIS A 106 1.48 -24.15 -9.21
CA HIS A 106 2.71 -23.44 -8.83
C HIS A 106 3.09 -22.51 -9.97
N THR A 107 3.12 -21.22 -9.68
CA THR A 107 3.29 -20.16 -10.68
C THR A 107 4.38 -19.16 -10.24
N PRO A 108 5.63 -19.62 -10.08
CA PRO A 108 6.71 -18.76 -9.63
C PRO A 108 7.01 -17.64 -10.64
N GLY A 109 7.48 -16.52 -10.12
CA GLY A 109 8.10 -15.45 -10.89
C GLY A 109 7.88 -14.06 -10.29
N HIS A 110 6.72 -13.79 -9.67
CA HIS A 110 6.56 -12.61 -8.82
C HIS A 110 7.32 -12.83 -7.51
N THR A 111 7.02 -13.95 -6.86
CA THR A 111 7.85 -14.61 -5.85
C THR A 111 8.08 -16.07 -6.24
N ILE A 112 8.91 -16.79 -5.50
CA ILE A 112 9.25 -18.19 -5.80
C ILE A 112 8.17 -19.16 -5.34
N GLU A 113 7.47 -18.84 -4.26
CA GLU A 113 6.35 -19.63 -3.74
C GLU A 113 5.00 -19.30 -4.38
N SER A 114 4.96 -18.25 -5.22
CA SER A 114 3.75 -17.78 -5.91
C SER A 114 2.96 -18.95 -6.52
N SER A 115 1.67 -19.02 -6.19
CA SER A 115 0.76 -20.05 -6.66
C SER A 115 -0.60 -19.47 -7.02
N CYS A 116 -1.16 -19.96 -8.12
CA CYS A 116 -2.54 -19.68 -8.51
C CYS A 116 -3.47 -20.78 -8.01
N TYR A 117 -4.72 -20.42 -7.73
CA TYR A 117 -5.75 -21.36 -7.29
C TYR A 117 -6.87 -21.47 -8.33
N LEU A 118 -6.91 -22.59 -9.05
CA LEU A 118 -7.88 -22.85 -10.11
C LEU A 118 -9.13 -23.52 -9.52
N LEU A 119 -10.24 -22.78 -9.50
CA LEU A 119 -11.54 -23.24 -9.03
C LEU A 119 -12.29 -23.98 -10.14
N LYS A 120 -12.74 -25.21 -9.85
CA LYS A 120 -13.58 -26.02 -10.73
C LYS A 120 -14.94 -26.26 -10.11
N ASP A 121 -15.97 -26.20 -10.94
CA ASP A 121 -17.36 -26.43 -10.53
C ASP A 121 -17.65 -27.92 -10.23
N GLU A 122 -18.90 -28.22 -9.88
CA GLU A 122 -19.35 -29.59 -9.55
C GLU A 122 -19.28 -30.57 -10.73
N ASN A 123 -19.11 -30.08 -11.95
CA ASN A 123 -18.92 -30.87 -13.17
C ASN A 123 -17.45 -30.94 -13.60
N ASN A 124 -16.52 -30.53 -12.72
CA ASN A 124 -15.08 -30.47 -12.97
C ASN A 124 -14.70 -29.52 -14.13
N LYS A 125 -15.56 -28.55 -14.45
CA LYS A 125 -15.23 -27.48 -15.41
C LYS A 125 -14.50 -26.36 -14.67
N SER A 126 -13.35 -25.93 -15.19
CA SER A 126 -12.65 -24.75 -14.71
C SER A 126 -13.54 -23.51 -14.85
N HIS A 127 -13.73 -22.79 -13.75
CA HIS A 127 -14.65 -21.66 -13.67
C HIS A 127 -13.91 -20.33 -13.45
N ALA A 128 -12.99 -20.31 -12.50
CA ALA A 128 -12.20 -19.13 -12.15
C ALA A 128 -10.79 -19.52 -11.70
N ILE A 129 -9.84 -18.61 -11.83
CA ILE A 129 -8.49 -18.74 -11.30
C ILE A 129 -8.15 -17.50 -10.46
N PHE A 130 -7.73 -17.74 -9.22
CA PHE A 130 -7.19 -16.70 -8.34
C PHE A 130 -5.69 -16.62 -8.61
N THR A 131 -5.25 -15.55 -9.26
CA THR A 131 -3.91 -15.46 -9.84
C THR A 131 -2.87 -14.82 -8.93
N GLY A 132 -3.29 -14.30 -7.77
CA GLY A 132 -2.43 -13.50 -6.92
C GLY A 132 -1.79 -12.38 -7.73
N ASP A 133 -0.48 -12.26 -7.60
CA ASP A 133 0.35 -11.33 -8.37
C ASP A 133 1.06 -11.99 -9.57
N THR A 134 0.62 -13.18 -10.00
CA THR A 134 1.15 -13.82 -11.23
C THR A 134 0.64 -13.11 -12.49
N LEU A 135 -0.66 -12.82 -12.54
CA LEU A 135 -1.35 -12.23 -13.69
C LEU A 135 -2.39 -11.22 -13.18
N PHE A 136 -2.34 -10.00 -13.72
CA PHE A 136 -3.30 -8.95 -13.49
C PHE A 136 -4.16 -8.70 -14.73
N ALA A 137 -5.20 -7.87 -14.61
CA ALA A 137 -5.89 -7.34 -15.77
C ALA A 137 -4.93 -6.43 -16.58
N GLY A 138 -4.48 -6.89 -17.74
CA GLY A 138 -3.60 -6.17 -18.65
C GLY A 138 -2.11 -6.10 -18.26
N ASP A 139 -1.70 -6.74 -17.17
CA ASP A 139 -0.30 -6.74 -16.70
C ASP A 139 0.08 -8.04 -15.97
N VAL A 140 1.30 -8.13 -15.44
CA VAL A 140 1.82 -9.22 -14.59
C VAL A 140 2.56 -8.66 -13.38
N GLY A 141 2.80 -9.50 -12.38
CA GLY A 141 3.59 -9.13 -11.21
C GLY A 141 5.00 -8.70 -11.59
N ARG A 142 5.50 -7.68 -10.89
CA ARG A 142 6.89 -7.27 -11.00
C ARG A 142 7.83 -8.39 -10.52
N PRO A 143 8.94 -8.68 -11.23
CA PRO A 143 9.83 -9.80 -10.94
C PRO A 143 11.07 -9.36 -10.14
N ASP A 144 10.95 -8.39 -9.24
CA ASP A 144 12.08 -7.80 -8.50
C ASP A 144 11.80 -7.66 -6.99
N LEU A 145 10.73 -8.30 -6.49
CA LEU A 145 10.46 -8.41 -5.06
C LEU A 145 11.05 -9.70 -4.48
N SER A 146 11.72 -9.56 -3.35
CA SER A 146 12.04 -10.62 -2.36
C SER A 146 12.23 -12.06 -2.90
N SER A 147 13.30 -12.31 -3.66
CA SER A 147 13.67 -13.65 -4.17
C SER A 147 15.01 -14.16 -3.64
N GLY A 148 15.39 -13.73 -2.43
CA GLY A 148 16.72 -14.02 -1.89
C GLY A 148 17.83 -13.43 -2.77
N ASN A 149 18.63 -14.30 -3.40
CA ASN A 149 19.79 -13.91 -4.22
C ASN A 149 19.51 -13.88 -5.73
N MET A 150 18.27 -14.09 -6.19
CA MET A 150 17.96 -14.09 -7.62
C MET A 150 17.89 -12.67 -8.19
N SER A 151 18.38 -12.51 -9.42
CA SER A 151 18.25 -11.24 -10.14
C SER A 151 16.84 -11.06 -10.71
N LYS A 152 16.43 -9.80 -10.94
CA LYS A 152 15.15 -9.50 -11.59
C LYS A 152 14.96 -10.18 -12.94
N ALA A 153 16.05 -10.33 -13.72
CA ALA A 153 16.03 -10.99 -15.01
C ALA A 153 15.80 -12.51 -14.88
N THR A 154 16.30 -13.12 -13.79
CA THR A 154 16.09 -14.54 -13.50
C THR A 154 14.62 -14.80 -13.17
N LEU A 155 14.04 -14.03 -12.24
CA LEU A 155 12.63 -14.11 -11.90
C LEU A 155 11.73 -13.86 -13.10
N ALA A 156 12.05 -12.85 -13.92
CA ALA A 156 11.33 -12.57 -15.15
C ALA A 156 11.35 -13.75 -16.14
N GLY A 157 12.48 -14.46 -16.22
CA GLY A 157 12.58 -15.67 -17.01
C GLY A 157 11.72 -16.81 -16.47
N ILE A 158 11.60 -16.95 -15.14
CA ILE A 158 10.74 -17.95 -14.50
C ILE A 158 9.27 -17.61 -14.74
N MET A 159 8.88 -16.34 -14.55
CA MET A 159 7.54 -15.81 -14.87
C MET A 159 7.14 -16.14 -16.33
N TYR A 160 8.04 -15.94 -17.30
CA TYR A 160 7.77 -16.31 -18.69
C TYR A 160 7.41 -17.81 -18.83
N ASP A 161 8.20 -18.70 -18.22
CA ASP A 161 7.95 -20.15 -18.31
C ASP A 161 6.62 -20.51 -17.64
N THR A 162 6.31 -19.92 -16.49
CA THR A 162 5.04 -20.03 -15.77
C THR A 162 3.85 -19.66 -16.66
N LEU A 163 3.90 -18.48 -17.30
CA LEU A 163 2.81 -18.01 -18.15
C LEU A 163 2.59 -18.93 -19.35
N GLN A 164 3.67 -19.42 -19.98
CA GLN A 164 3.60 -20.32 -21.13
C GLN A 164 3.05 -21.71 -20.77
N GLN A 165 3.43 -22.26 -19.62
CA GLN A 165 3.13 -23.64 -19.26
C GLN A 165 1.84 -23.81 -18.45
N LYS A 166 1.47 -22.81 -17.64
CA LYS A 166 0.37 -22.92 -16.67
C LYS A 166 -0.82 -22.03 -17.01
N ILE A 167 -0.59 -20.83 -17.54
CA ILE A 167 -1.65 -19.84 -17.78
C ILE A 167 -2.18 -19.92 -19.22
N LEU A 168 -1.32 -19.83 -20.23
CA LEU A 168 -1.72 -19.85 -21.64
C LEU A 168 -2.52 -21.10 -22.06
N PRO A 169 -2.28 -22.31 -21.52
CA PRO A 169 -3.07 -23.48 -21.86
C PRO A 169 -4.51 -23.49 -21.32
N LEU A 170 -4.85 -22.59 -20.39
CA LEU A 170 -6.18 -22.52 -19.80
C LEU A 170 -7.24 -22.08 -20.82
N ALA A 171 -8.49 -22.50 -20.61
CA ALA A 171 -9.62 -22.12 -21.46
C ALA A 171 -9.95 -20.63 -21.33
N ASP A 172 -10.38 -20.02 -22.44
CA ASP A 172 -10.59 -18.58 -22.54
C ASP A 172 -11.73 -18.06 -21.66
N ASP A 173 -12.71 -18.90 -21.33
CA ASP A 173 -13.89 -18.53 -20.54
C ASP A 173 -13.67 -18.55 -19.02
N ILE A 174 -12.45 -18.89 -18.57
CA ILE A 174 -12.09 -18.89 -17.15
C ILE A 174 -11.92 -17.44 -16.68
N LEU A 175 -12.61 -17.09 -15.59
CA LEU A 175 -12.47 -15.79 -14.92
C LEU A 175 -11.10 -15.67 -14.24
N VAL A 176 -10.47 -14.50 -14.35
CA VAL A 176 -9.20 -14.17 -13.72
C VAL A 176 -9.44 -13.23 -12.55
N TYR A 177 -9.03 -13.64 -11.36
CA TYR A 177 -9.15 -12.91 -10.10
C TYR A 177 -7.75 -12.62 -9.51
N PRO A 178 -7.16 -11.45 -9.82
CA PRO A 178 -5.86 -11.05 -9.29
C PRO A 178 -5.90 -10.63 -7.81
N ALA A 179 -4.77 -10.62 -7.11
CA ALA A 179 -4.71 -10.02 -5.77
C ALA A 179 -4.64 -8.49 -5.82
N HIS A 180 -4.29 -7.87 -6.95
CA HIS A 180 -4.20 -6.41 -7.08
C HIS A 180 -4.87 -5.85 -8.33
N GLY A 181 -5.27 -4.57 -8.23
CA GLY A 181 -5.86 -3.77 -9.30
C GLY A 181 -5.13 -2.45 -9.56
N ALA A 182 -5.73 -1.58 -10.38
CA ALA A 182 -5.18 -0.30 -10.76
C ALA A 182 -4.73 0.55 -9.56
N GLY A 183 -3.48 1.00 -9.59
CA GLY A 183 -2.86 1.83 -8.56
C GLY A 183 -1.88 1.09 -7.66
N SER A 184 -1.89 -0.24 -7.61
CA SER A 184 -0.89 -1.02 -6.85
C SER A 184 0.52 -0.83 -7.41
N SER A 185 1.52 -0.88 -6.50
CA SER A 185 2.95 -0.85 -6.85
C SER A 185 3.53 -2.24 -7.14
N CYS A 186 2.70 -3.29 -7.09
CA CYS A 186 3.07 -4.67 -7.42
C CYS A 186 3.05 -4.96 -8.93
N GLY A 187 2.36 -4.11 -9.72
CA GLY A 187 2.38 -4.14 -11.19
C GLY A 187 2.86 -2.81 -11.77
N LYS A 188 3.18 -2.79 -13.06
CA LYS A 188 3.67 -1.61 -13.76
C LYS A 188 2.52 -0.71 -14.21
N ASN A 189 1.49 -1.29 -14.83
CA ASN A 189 0.34 -0.61 -15.43
C ASN A 189 -0.91 -1.50 -15.36
N ILE A 190 -1.36 -1.84 -14.14
CA ILE A 190 -2.54 -2.67 -13.95
C ILE A 190 -3.79 -1.95 -14.47
N GLY A 191 -4.58 -2.66 -15.27
CA GLY A 191 -5.83 -2.17 -15.84
C GLY A 191 -6.89 -1.85 -14.78
N ALA A 192 -7.90 -1.07 -15.18
CA ALA A 192 -8.95 -0.58 -14.28
C ALA A 192 -9.91 -1.67 -13.77
N GLY A 193 -9.95 -2.85 -14.41
CA GLY A 193 -10.80 -3.96 -14.01
C GLY A 193 -10.27 -4.67 -12.77
N THR A 194 -11.16 -5.03 -11.85
CA THR A 194 -10.82 -5.85 -10.66
C THR A 194 -10.87 -7.35 -10.96
N PHE A 195 -11.28 -7.74 -12.17
CA PHE A 195 -11.26 -9.10 -12.71
C PHE A 195 -11.14 -9.03 -14.24
N SER A 196 -10.83 -10.16 -14.87
CA SER A 196 -10.75 -10.32 -16.34
C SER A 196 -11.15 -11.75 -16.73
N THR A 197 -10.85 -12.16 -17.96
CA THR A 197 -10.90 -13.56 -18.42
C THR A 197 -9.57 -13.97 -19.06
N ILE A 198 -9.26 -15.26 -19.05
CA ILE A 198 -8.07 -15.78 -19.75
C ILE A 198 -8.09 -15.39 -21.24
N GLY A 199 -9.27 -15.38 -21.88
CA GLY A 199 -9.43 -14.96 -23.27
C GLY A 199 -9.08 -13.48 -23.50
N GLU A 200 -9.57 -12.58 -22.65
CA GLU A 200 -9.25 -11.15 -22.72
C GLU A 200 -7.76 -10.89 -22.49
N GLU A 201 -7.15 -11.58 -21.51
CA GLU A 201 -5.72 -11.43 -21.22
C GLU A 201 -4.87 -11.97 -22.37
N LYS A 202 -5.21 -13.11 -22.98
CA LYS A 202 -4.53 -13.60 -24.20
C LYS A 202 -4.60 -12.60 -25.35
N GLN A 203 -5.70 -11.88 -25.50
CA GLN A 203 -5.90 -10.94 -26.59
C GLN A 203 -5.17 -9.61 -26.36
N ASN A 204 -5.15 -9.11 -25.13
CA ASN A 204 -4.80 -7.71 -24.86
C ASN A 204 -3.58 -7.54 -23.92
N ASN A 205 -3.27 -8.54 -23.09
CA ASN A 205 -2.15 -8.44 -22.15
C ASN A 205 -0.83 -8.59 -22.91
N TYR A 206 0.03 -7.57 -22.84
CA TYR A 206 1.33 -7.56 -23.52
C TYR A 206 2.22 -8.73 -23.08
N ALA A 207 2.07 -9.20 -21.85
CA ALA A 207 2.84 -10.30 -21.28
C ALA A 207 2.47 -11.67 -21.89
N LEU A 208 1.26 -11.81 -22.42
CA LEU A 208 0.74 -13.06 -23.02
C LEU A 208 0.83 -13.07 -24.56
N GLN A 209 1.31 -11.99 -25.17
CA GLN A 209 1.50 -11.94 -26.63
C GLN A 209 2.66 -12.83 -27.10
N PRO A 210 2.60 -13.37 -28.34
CA PRO A 210 3.71 -14.12 -28.92
C PRO A 210 5.00 -13.30 -28.95
N GLN A 211 5.98 -13.69 -28.14
CA GLN A 211 7.26 -13.02 -28.03
C GLN A 211 8.36 -13.97 -27.58
N THR A 212 9.61 -13.58 -27.73
CA THR A 212 10.74 -14.36 -27.19
C THR A 212 10.89 -14.11 -25.70
N LYS A 213 11.43 -15.09 -24.96
CA LYS A 213 11.76 -14.95 -23.52
C LYS A 213 12.65 -13.72 -23.24
N ALA A 214 13.59 -13.42 -24.12
CA ALA A 214 14.46 -12.24 -23.98
C ALA A 214 13.68 -10.92 -24.14
N ALA A 215 12.77 -10.84 -25.11
CA ALA A 215 11.90 -9.68 -25.29
C ALA A 215 10.96 -9.48 -24.09
N PHE A 216 10.40 -10.57 -23.56
CA PHE A 216 9.57 -10.56 -22.35
C PHE A 216 10.33 -10.03 -21.13
N ILE A 217 11.52 -10.59 -20.84
CA ILE A 217 12.36 -10.16 -19.71
C ILE A 217 12.64 -8.66 -19.81
N LYS A 218 12.97 -8.17 -21.01
CA LYS A 218 13.18 -6.75 -21.24
C LYS A 218 11.91 -5.95 -20.93
N ALA A 219 10.77 -6.33 -21.50
CA ALA A 219 9.51 -5.61 -21.36
C ALA A 219 9.05 -5.46 -19.89
N ILE A 220 9.16 -6.51 -19.08
CA ILE A 220 8.68 -6.49 -17.69
C ILE A 220 9.71 -5.93 -16.69
N THR A 221 10.99 -5.78 -17.08
CA THR A 221 12.03 -5.24 -16.17
C THR A 221 12.44 -3.80 -16.48
N GLU A 222 12.04 -3.25 -17.62
CA GLU A 222 12.26 -1.86 -18.01
C GLU A 222 11.17 -0.93 -17.44
N GLY A 223 11.58 0.23 -16.94
CA GLY A 223 10.67 1.26 -16.41
C GLY A 223 10.00 0.89 -15.07
N LEU A 224 10.52 -0.13 -14.36
CA LEU A 224 10.11 -0.39 -12.98
C LEU A 224 10.75 0.66 -12.06
N ALA A 225 9.90 1.37 -11.30
CA ALA A 225 10.36 2.15 -10.17
C ALA A 225 10.81 1.22 -9.04
N ASP A 226 11.73 1.71 -8.20
CA ASP A 226 12.14 0.98 -7.00
C ASP A 226 10.91 0.64 -6.13
N PRO A 227 10.85 -0.57 -5.55
CA PRO A 227 9.75 -0.93 -4.67
C PRO A 227 9.78 -0.07 -3.41
N PRO A 228 8.62 0.25 -2.82
CA PRO A 228 8.57 0.92 -1.53
C PRO A 228 9.40 0.15 -0.48
N LYS A 229 10.19 0.87 0.33
CA LYS A 229 11.13 0.22 1.28
C LYS A 229 10.45 -0.75 2.24
N TYR A 230 9.21 -0.45 2.64
CA TYR A 230 8.43 -1.29 3.55
C TYR A 230 7.99 -2.61 2.94
N PHE A 231 8.10 -2.79 1.62
CA PHE A 231 7.72 -4.04 0.97
C PHE A 231 8.49 -5.24 1.52
N SER A 232 9.81 -5.05 1.69
CA SER A 232 10.68 -6.06 2.30
C SER A 232 10.30 -6.37 3.75
N ILE A 233 9.79 -5.38 4.49
CA ILE A 233 9.39 -5.51 5.89
C ILE A 233 8.11 -6.33 5.99
N ASN A 234 7.09 -6.02 5.19
CA ASN A 234 5.82 -6.76 5.24
C ASN A 234 5.97 -8.20 4.74
N ALA A 235 6.74 -8.42 3.67
CA ALA A 235 7.05 -9.78 3.22
C ALA A 235 7.77 -10.57 4.33
N GLN A 236 8.68 -9.92 5.08
CA GLN A 236 9.30 -10.52 6.25
C GLN A 236 8.29 -10.83 7.36
N ILE A 237 7.40 -9.88 7.70
CA ILE A 237 6.36 -10.05 8.71
C ILE A 237 5.42 -11.22 8.35
N ASN A 238 4.96 -11.29 7.10
CA ASN A 238 4.10 -12.38 6.60
C ASN A 238 4.80 -13.75 6.62
N ARG A 239 6.13 -13.78 6.51
CA ARG A 239 6.92 -15.01 6.56
C ARG A 239 7.24 -15.46 7.99
N GLU A 240 7.55 -14.51 8.87
CA GLU A 240 8.06 -14.77 10.22
C GLU A 240 6.94 -14.85 11.26
N GLY A 241 5.76 -14.32 10.95
CA GLY A 241 4.61 -14.24 11.82
C GLY A 241 4.54 -12.92 12.59
N TYR A 242 3.39 -12.67 13.19
CA TYR A 242 3.03 -11.39 13.80
C TYR A 242 2.11 -11.57 15.01
N ASP A 243 2.07 -10.55 15.85
CA ASP A 243 1.08 -10.43 16.94
C ASP A 243 -0.34 -10.28 16.38
N SER A 244 -1.35 -10.78 17.08
CA SER A 244 -2.75 -10.67 16.63
C SER A 244 -3.22 -9.21 16.57
N LEU A 245 -4.16 -8.92 15.67
CA LEU A 245 -4.74 -7.58 15.55
C LEU A 245 -5.43 -7.14 16.85
N ASP A 246 -6.08 -8.06 17.56
CA ASP A 246 -6.70 -7.80 18.86
C ASP A 246 -5.68 -7.37 19.93
N LEU A 247 -4.49 -8.00 19.95
CA LEU A 247 -3.41 -7.61 20.84
C LEU A 247 -2.90 -6.20 20.51
N ILE A 248 -2.74 -5.87 19.22
CA ILE A 248 -2.33 -4.53 18.78
C ILE A 248 -3.38 -3.50 19.22
N LYS A 249 -4.66 -3.76 18.94
CA LYS A 249 -5.79 -2.89 19.33
C LYS A 249 -5.85 -2.68 20.84
N SER A 250 -5.63 -3.71 21.65
CA SER A 250 -5.66 -3.61 23.11
C SER A 250 -4.66 -2.58 23.68
N LYS A 251 -3.52 -2.39 23.00
CA LYS A 251 -2.50 -1.39 23.36
C LYS A 251 -2.80 -0.03 22.73
N ALA A 252 -3.06 -0.04 21.42
CA ALA A 252 -3.22 1.16 20.61
C ALA A 252 -4.48 1.97 20.96
N LEU A 253 -5.56 1.31 21.37
CA LEU A 253 -6.83 1.93 21.76
C LEU A 253 -6.88 2.31 23.25
N THR A 254 -5.72 2.60 23.83
CA THR A 254 -5.62 3.17 25.18
C THR A 254 -5.80 4.69 25.11
N PRO A 255 -6.86 5.28 25.70
CA PRO A 255 -6.97 6.73 25.80
C PRO A 255 -5.92 7.27 26.76
N LEU A 256 -5.22 8.33 26.33
CA LEU A 256 -4.22 9.02 27.13
C LEU A 256 -4.70 10.42 27.45
N SER A 257 -4.71 10.78 28.73
CA SER A 257 -4.87 12.18 29.15
C SER A 257 -3.76 13.05 28.54
N ILE A 258 -3.99 14.36 28.44
CA ILE A 258 -2.99 15.31 27.92
C ILE A 258 -1.64 15.18 28.66
N GLU A 259 -1.66 15.00 29.98
CA GLU A 259 -0.45 14.80 30.77
C GLU A 259 0.25 13.47 30.43
N ALA A 260 -0.50 12.36 30.35
CA ALA A 260 0.06 11.06 29.99
C ALA A 260 0.62 11.05 28.56
N PHE A 261 -0.07 11.72 27.62
CA PHE A 261 0.35 11.88 26.24
C PHE A 261 1.68 12.64 26.17
N LYS A 262 1.78 13.82 26.81
CA LYS A 262 3.03 14.60 26.89
C LYS A 262 4.18 13.81 27.51
N ASN A 263 3.92 13.03 28.55
CA ASN A 263 4.93 12.18 29.20
C ASN A 263 5.48 11.08 28.29
N LYS A 264 4.71 10.66 27.27
CA LYS A 264 5.11 9.69 26.25
C LYS A 264 5.69 10.35 24.99
N MET A 265 5.33 11.61 24.69
CA MET A 265 5.93 12.42 23.62
C MET A 265 7.40 12.75 23.92
N LYS A 266 8.29 11.80 23.66
CA LYS A 266 9.73 11.91 23.87
C LYS A 266 10.49 11.67 22.57
N ALA A 267 11.76 12.07 22.54
CA ALA A 267 12.64 11.76 21.42
C ALA A 267 12.62 10.26 21.11
N GLY A 268 12.41 9.91 19.84
CA GLY A 268 12.32 8.52 19.38
C GLY A 268 10.89 7.93 19.35
N VAL A 269 9.87 8.68 19.77
CA VAL A 269 8.45 8.32 19.61
C VAL A 269 7.86 9.10 18.44
N THR A 270 7.19 8.40 17.54
CA THR A 270 6.44 9.04 16.44
C THR A 270 5.09 9.53 16.97
N VAL A 271 4.76 10.80 16.77
CA VAL A 271 3.41 11.32 17.03
C VAL A 271 2.73 11.47 15.68
N LEU A 272 1.74 10.62 15.39
CA LEU A 272 1.04 10.61 14.12
C LEU A 272 -0.34 11.26 14.26
N ASP A 273 -0.57 12.30 13.48
CA ASP A 273 -1.87 12.96 13.35
C ASP A 273 -2.55 12.50 12.06
N THR A 274 -3.75 11.95 12.22
CA THR A 274 -4.53 11.30 11.16
C THR A 274 -5.78 12.09 10.75
N ARG A 275 -5.94 13.30 11.30
CA ARG A 275 -7.04 14.22 10.96
C ARG A 275 -6.96 14.63 9.47
N PRO A 276 -8.03 15.22 8.90
CA PRO A 276 -8.00 15.83 7.58
C PRO A 276 -6.96 16.95 7.43
N ALA A 277 -6.37 17.07 6.24
CA ALA A 277 -5.32 18.05 5.91
C ALA A 277 -5.73 19.49 6.22
N ASP A 278 -6.94 19.87 5.80
CA ASP A 278 -7.47 21.23 5.97
C ASP A 278 -7.78 21.59 7.43
N ILE A 279 -7.90 20.59 8.29
CA ILE A 279 -8.01 20.75 9.75
C ILE A 279 -6.62 20.80 10.38
N PHE A 280 -5.69 19.95 9.91
CA PHE A 280 -4.32 19.88 10.40
C PHE A 280 -3.56 21.18 10.19
N THR A 281 -3.57 21.75 8.98
CA THR A 281 -2.80 22.97 8.65
C THR A 281 -3.18 24.17 9.52
N LYS A 282 -4.47 24.28 9.89
CA LYS A 282 -5.01 25.32 10.79
C LYS A 282 -4.57 25.19 12.25
N GLY A 283 -3.99 24.05 12.64
CA GLY A 283 -3.55 23.80 14.01
C GLY A 283 -3.30 22.33 14.32
N PHE A 284 -2.15 22.04 14.91
CA PHE A 284 -1.77 20.70 15.34
C PHE A 284 -0.86 20.70 16.58
N VAL A 285 -0.67 19.51 17.16
CA VAL A 285 0.23 19.31 18.30
C VAL A 285 1.68 19.38 17.81
N PRO A 286 2.54 20.26 18.36
CA PRO A 286 3.93 20.34 17.92
C PRO A 286 4.63 18.97 17.91
N HIS A 287 5.49 18.74 16.92
CA HIS A 287 6.17 17.45 16.65
C HIS A 287 5.27 16.30 16.19
N SER A 288 4.02 16.58 15.77
CA SER A 288 3.21 15.59 15.08
C SER A 288 3.48 15.56 13.58
N ILE A 289 3.64 14.37 13.02
CA ILE A 289 3.66 14.11 11.59
C ILE A 289 2.22 13.92 11.12
N PHE A 290 1.84 14.61 10.05
CA PHE A 290 0.55 14.45 9.40
C PHE A 290 0.60 13.30 8.40
N ILE A 291 -0.32 12.35 8.52
CA ILE A 291 -0.75 11.47 7.42
C ILE A 291 -2.25 11.22 7.62
N GLY A 292 -3.08 11.99 6.93
CA GLY A 292 -4.53 11.91 7.06
C GLY A 292 -5.10 10.56 6.61
N LEU A 293 -6.27 10.18 7.15
CA LEU A 293 -6.99 8.97 6.71
C LEU A 293 -7.51 9.07 5.28
N GLU A 294 -7.57 10.27 4.72
CA GLU A 294 -7.88 10.51 3.31
C GLU A 294 -6.76 10.04 2.38
N GLY A 295 -7.11 9.58 1.18
CA GLY A 295 -6.13 9.09 0.20
C GLY A 295 -5.42 7.79 0.64
N ARG A 296 -4.13 7.67 0.29
CA ARG A 296 -3.30 6.45 0.44
C ARG A 296 -2.59 6.40 1.81
N PHE A 297 -3.33 6.63 2.89
CA PHE A 297 -2.83 6.69 4.28
C PHE A 297 -1.80 5.61 4.62
N ALA A 298 -2.19 4.34 4.48
CA ALA A 298 -1.38 3.21 4.93
C ALA A 298 -0.05 3.10 4.17
N GLU A 299 -0.08 3.34 2.86
CA GLU A 299 1.14 3.30 2.04
C GLU A 299 2.10 4.43 2.36
N TRP A 300 1.60 5.63 2.62
CA TRP A 300 2.46 6.75 3.03
C TRP A 300 3.04 6.51 4.42
N ALA A 301 2.24 5.97 5.35
CA ALA A 301 2.74 5.57 6.66
C ALA A 301 3.86 4.54 6.53
N GLY A 302 3.66 3.47 5.76
CA GLY A 302 4.68 2.44 5.54
C GLY A 302 5.94 3.00 4.84
N SER A 303 5.76 3.91 3.88
CA SER A 303 6.89 4.46 3.11
C SER A 303 7.75 5.46 3.87
N ILE A 304 7.16 6.18 4.84
CA ILE A 304 7.80 7.33 5.51
C ILE A 304 8.17 7.01 6.96
N LEU A 305 7.31 6.31 7.69
CA LEU A 305 7.46 6.12 9.13
C LEU A 305 8.31 4.91 9.48
N SER A 306 8.99 4.97 10.63
CA SER A 306 9.77 3.85 11.13
C SER A 306 8.90 2.83 11.85
N PHE A 307 8.96 1.57 11.42
CA PHE A 307 8.34 0.40 12.08
C PHE A 307 8.92 0.09 13.47
N ASN A 308 10.12 0.61 13.77
CA ASN A 308 10.84 0.27 14.99
C ASN A 308 10.51 1.20 16.16
N LYS A 309 10.03 2.41 15.88
CA LYS A 309 9.71 3.43 16.88
C LYS A 309 8.32 3.19 17.48
N PRO A 310 8.12 3.44 18.79
CA PRO A 310 6.78 3.57 19.35
C PRO A 310 6.01 4.70 18.67
N MET A 311 4.69 4.60 18.66
CA MET A 311 3.80 5.56 18.03
C MET A 311 2.67 6.00 18.98
N LEU A 312 2.38 7.29 19.00
CA LEU A 312 1.19 7.87 19.60
C LEU A 312 0.28 8.42 18.52
N LEU A 313 -1.03 8.30 18.70
CA LEU A 313 -2.01 8.73 17.71
C LEU A 313 -2.75 9.99 18.15
N ILE A 314 -2.96 10.89 17.20
CA ILE A 314 -3.94 11.98 17.27
C ILE A 314 -4.92 11.72 16.13
N THR A 315 -6.18 11.61 16.47
CA THR A 315 -7.25 11.23 15.55
C THR A 315 -8.44 12.18 15.71
N GLU A 316 -9.36 12.15 14.75
CA GLU A 316 -10.71 12.64 15.04
C GLU A 316 -11.41 11.66 15.99
N PRO A 317 -12.20 12.15 16.97
CA PRO A 317 -12.95 11.26 17.85
C PRO A 317 -13.83 10.27 17.08
N GLY A 318 -13.68 8.98 17.36
CA GLY A 318 -14.36 7.89 16.65
C GLY A 318 -13.58 7.31 15.46
N LYS A 319 -12.40 7.84 15.14
CA LYS A 319 -11.50 7.33 14.08
C LYS A 319 -10.29 6.56 14.60
N GLU A 320 -10.17 6.39 15.92
CA GLU A 320 -9.04 5.72 16.58
C GLU A 320 -8.85 4.30 16.06
N GLU A 321 -9.93 3.50 16.04
CA GLU A 321 -9.89 2.11 15.59
C GLU A 321 -9.57 1.99 14.09
N GLU A 322 -10.13 2.86 13.26
CA GLU A 322 -9.83 2.90 11.83
C GLU A 322 -8.34 3.17 11.58
N SER A 323 -7.76 4.16 12.27
CA SER A 323 -6.33 4.49 12.18
C SER A 323 -5.46 3.31 12.57
N VAL A 324 -5.77 2.63 13.68
CA VAL A 324 -5.01 1.47 14.16
C VAL A 324 -5.08 0.31 13.16
N ILE A 325 -6.28 -0.04 12.67
CA ILE A 325 -6.45 -1.14 11.71
C ILE A 325 -5.68 -0.86 10.43
N ARG A 326 -5.80 0.35 9.87
CA ARG A 326 -5.12 0.70 8.61
C ARG A 326 -3.60 0.78 8.73
N LEU A 327 -3.07 1.14 9.90
CA LEU A 327 -1.63 1.06 10.20
C LEU A 327 -1.18 -0.39 10.35
N ALA A 328 -1.95 -1.23 11.04
CA ALA A 328 -1.67 -2.65 11.21
C ALA A 328 -1.67 -3.41 9.87
N ARG A 329 -2.53 -3.01 8.91
CA ARG A 329 -2.54 -3.54 7.53
C ARG A 329 -1.20 -3.44 6.83
N VAL A 330 -0.36 -2.47 7.18
CA VAL A 330 0.98 -2.32 6.59
C VAL A 330 2.10 -2.65 7.58
N GLY A 331 1.78 -3.29 8.71
CA GLY A 331 2.77 -3.88 9.63
C GLY A 331 3.16 -3.04 10.85
N PHE A 332 2.53 -1.89 11.10
CA PHE A 332 2.74 -1.18 12.35
C PHE A 332 2.07 -1.91 13.53
N SER A 333 2.83 -2.16 14.59
CA SER A 333 2.34 -2.85 15.80
C SER A 333 2.67 -2.13 17.12
N LYS A 334 3.51 -1.09 17.09
CA LYS A 334 4.03 -0.38 18.28
C LYS A 334 3.26 0.89 18.64
N MET A 335 1.94 0.90 18.49
CA MET A 335 1.11 2.03 18.91
C MET A 335 0.79 1.92 20.41
N GLU A 336 1.07 2.97 21.17
CA GLU A 336 1.01 2.98 22.65
C GLU A 336 -0.16 3.76 23.23
N GLY A 337 -1.12 4.15 22.40
CA GLY A 337 -2.32 4.89 22.80
C GLY A 337 -2.60 6.08 21.89
N TYR A 338 -3.71 6.75 22.16
CA TYR A 338 -4.15 7.95 21.46
C TYR A 338 -4.48 9.08 22.43
N LEU A 339 -4.43 10.31 21.95
CA LEU A 339 -4.80 11.49 22.73
C LEU A 339 -6.31 11.51 22.98
N GLU A 340 -6.72 11.37 24.25
CA GLU A 340 -8.14 11.41 24.63
C GLU A 340 -8.76 12.76 24.28
N GLY A 341 -9.85 12.74 23.50
CA GLY A 341 -10.51 13.95 22.98
C GLY A 341 -9.76 14.65 21.84
N GLY A 342 -8.68 14.06 21.33
CA GLY A 342 -7.92 14.51 20.16
C GLY A 342 -7.36 15.93 20.28
N PHE A 343 -7.09 16.54 19.13
CA PHE A 343 -6.57 17.91 19.06
C PHE A 343 -7.51 18.95 19.71
N GLY A 344 -8.83 18.71 19.70
CA GLY A 344 -9.80 19.58 20.34
C GLY A 344 -9.56 19.72 21.85
N ALA A 345 -9.28 18.61 22.53
CA ALA A 345 -8.93 18.61 23.96
C ALA A 345 -7.61 19.34 24.22
N TRP A 346 -6.58 19.08 23.40
CA TRP A 346 -5.29 19.76 23.48
C TRP A 346 -5.43 21.29 23.37
N LYS A 347 -6.17 21.77 22.36
CA LYS A 347 -6.44 23.19 22.15
C LYS A 347 -7.23 23.80 23.31
N LYS A 348 -8.25 23.10 23.83
CA LYS A 348 -9.06 23.57 24.96
C LYS A 348 -8.26 23.70 26.25
N ALA A 349 -7.24 22.86 26.44
CA ALA A 349 -6.33 22.93 27.58
C ALA A 349 -5.32 24.08 27.48
N GLY A 350 -5.28 24.83 26.36
CA GLY A 350 -4.35 25.94 26.18
C GLY A 350 -2.90 25.50 25.95
N GLU A 351 -2.69 24.26 25.51
CA GLU A 351 -1.36 23.75 25.18
C GLU A 351 -0.80 24.42 23.91
N LYS A 352 0.52 24.37 23.74
CA LYS A 352 1.19 24.95 22.56
C LYS A 352 0.68 24.28 21.29
N LEU A 353 0.42 25.09 20.27
CA LEU A 353 0.00 24.64 18.94
C LEU A 353 1.08 24.98 17.93
N ASP A 354 1.12 24.24 16.84
CA ASP A 354 1.81 24.64 15.61
C ASP A 354 0.80 24.68 14.43
N MET A 355 1.16 25.34 13.34
CA MET A 355 0.33 25.55 12.15
C MET A 355 1.18 25.50 10.88
N ILE A 356 0.55 25.18 9.74
CA ILE A 356 1.13 25.34 8.41
C ILE A 356 0.36 26.46 7.71
N ILE A 357 1.09 27.41 7.13
CA ILE A 357 0.46 28.49 6.36
C ILE A 357 0.06 27.92 5.01
N ASP A 358 -1.23 27.87 4.73
CA ASP A 358 -1.75 27.57 3.40
C ASP A 358 -1.80 28.85 2.58
N ILE A 359 -1.39 28.76 1.32
CA ILE A 359 -1.51 29.82 0.32
C ILE A 359 -2.10 29.27 -0.97
N GLU A 360 -2.68 30.16 -1.76
CA GLU A 360 -3.17 29.85 -3.10
C GLU A 360 -2.08 30.01 -4.17
N ALA A 361 -2.34 29.48 -5.37
CA ALA A 361 -1.36 29.52 -6.47
C ALA A 361 -1.08 30.94 -6.98
N ASP A 362 -2.07 31.84 -6.90
CA ASP A 362 -1.92 33.25 -7.28
C ASP A 362 -1.05 34.02 -6.28
N GLU A 363 -1.12 33.72 -4.98
CA GLU A 363 -0.21 34.24 -3.95
C GLU A 363 1.24 33.82 -4.24
N LEU A 364 1.49 32.54 -4.55
CA LEU A 364 2.81 32.08 -5.01
C LEU A 364 3.30 32.89 -6.23
N ALA A 365 2.41 33.13 -7.20
CA ALA A 365 2.76 33.87 -8.40
C ALA A 365 3.14 35.33 -8.13
N MET A 366 2.53 35.95 -7.10
CA MET A 366 2.88 37.30 -6.64
C MET A 366 4.20 37.32 -5.87
N ASP A 367 4.52 36.28 -5.11
CA ASP A 367 5.71 36.23 -4.26
C ASP A 367 6.99 35.91 -5.04
N ILE A 368 6.94 35.02 -6.04
CA ILE A 368 8.10 34.63 -6.89
C ILE A 368 8.96 35.81 -7.38
N PRO A 369 8.41 36.92 -7.92
CA PRO A 369 9.22 38.04 -8.39
C PRO A 369 9.76 38.96 -7.29
N HIS A 370 9.31 38.81 -6.04
CA HIS A 370 9.54 39.79 -4.97
C HIS A 370 10.28 39.23 -3.76
N ASP A 371 10.24 37.92 -3.53
CA ASP A 371 10.94 37.27 -2.41
C ASP A 371 12.24 36.59 -2.90
N PRO A 372 13.43 37.18 -2.64
CA PRO A 372 14.70 36.60 -3.03
C PRO A 372 15.08 35.35 -2.21
N HIS A 373 14.36 35.05 -1.13
CA HIS A 373 14.57 33.87 -0.28
C HIS A 373 13.54 32.77 -0.56
N LEU A 374 12.65 32.97 -1.51
CA LEU A 374 11.64 31.99 -1.90
C LEU A 374 12.28 30.78 -2.59
N GLN A 375 11.97 29.59 -2.09
CA GLN A 375 12.33 28.33 -2.71
C GLN A 375 11.08 27.47 -2.90
N VAL A 376 10.75 27.16 -4.15
CA VAL A 376 9.68 26.20 -4.48
C VAL A 376 10.22 24.79 -4.32
N VAL A 377 9.49 23.95 -3.59
CA VAL A 377 9.81 22.53 -3.36
C VAL A 377 8.64 21.68 -3.88
N ASP A 378 8.93 20.87 -4.90
CA ASP A 378 7.97 19.95 -5.50
C ASP A 378 8.21 18.54 -4.96
N VAL A 379 7.25 18.03 -4.18
CA VAL A 379 7.35 16.72 -3.52
C VAL A 379 6.70 15.58 -4.32
N ARG A 380 6.38 15.81 -5.60
CA ARG A 380 5.94 14.77 -6.53
C ARG A 380 7.09 13.85 -6.94
N ARG A 381 6.75 12.72 -7.56
CA ARG A 381 7.74 11.81 -8.16
C ARG A 381 8.46 12.51 -9.31
N GLU A 382 9.64 12.01 -9.63
CA GLU A 382 10.54 12.52 -10.66
C GLU A 382 9.86 12.56 -12.04
N THR A 383 9.04 11.55 -12.36
CA THR A 383 8.28 11.50 -13.61
C THR A 383 7.19 12.57 -13.69
N GLU A 384 6.50 12.84 -12.57
CA GLU A 384 5.50 13.91 -12.47
C GLU A 384 6.17 15.29 -12.59
N PHE A 385 7.34 15.46 -11.98
CA PHE A 385 8.14 16.68 -12.05
C PHE A 385 8.66 16.93 -13.48
N ALA A 386 9.15 15.88 -14.14
CA ALA A 386 9.68 15.95 -15.49
C ALA A 386 8.64 16.34 -16.55
N ASP A 387 7.40 15.87 -16.41
CA ASP A 387 6.28 16.25 -17.30
C ASP A 387 5.93 17.75 -17.22
N GLY A 388 6.20 18.36 -16.07
CA GLY A 388 6.21 19.80 -15.91
C GLY A 388 6.26 20.25 -14.45
N HIS A 389 7.00 21.32 -14.17
CA HIS A 389 7.19 21.87 -12.82
C HIS A 389 7.43 23.39 -12.86
N VAL A 390 7.35 24.06 -11.70
CA VAL A 390 7.69 25.49 -11.59
C VAL A 390 9.17 25.69 -11.89
N LYS A 391 9.50 26.65 -12.75
CA LYS A 391 10.89 26.92 -13.12
C LYS A 391 11.73 27.24 -11.87
N ASN A 392 12.87 26.55 -11.74
CA ASN A 392 13.79 26.61 -10.60
C ASN A 392 13.27 25.96 -9.29
N ALA A 393 12.17 25.21 -9.33
CA ALA A 393 11.77 24.38 -8.21
C ALA A 393 12.81 23.26 -7.96
N ILE A 394 12.96 22.87 -6.70
CA ILE A 394 13.70 21.67 -6.30
C ILE A 394 12.71 20.51 -6.28
N ASN A 395 13.03 19.41 -6.95
CA ASN A 395 12.30 18.16 -6.77
C ASN A 395 12.85 17.44 -5.54
N LEU A 396 11.99 17.23 -4.54
CA LEU A 396 12.28 16.44 -3.35
C LEU A 396 11.12 15.46 -3.12
N PRO A 397 11.08 14.31 -3.83
CA PRO A 397 9.97 13.38 -3.76
C PRO A 397 9.68 12.94 -2.33
N LEU A 398 8.40 12.94 -1.94
CA LEU A 398 8.00 12.64 -0.55
C LEU A 398 8.49 11.27 -0.05
N ASN A 399 8.55 10.26 -0.93
CA ASN A 399 9.05 8.91 -0.61
C ASN A 399 10.55 8.89 -0.25
N GLU A 400 11.30 9.93 -0.57
CA GLU A 400 12.70 10.05 -0.20
C GLU A 400 12.87 10.72 1.17
N MET A 401 11.88 11.46 1.68
CA MET A 401 11.92 12.23 2.94
C MET A 401 11.87 11.36 4.20
N THR A 402 12.73 10.35 4.27
CA THR A 402 12.80 9.32 5.32
C THR A 402 13.92 9.56 6.34
N SER A 403 14.71 10.62 6.14
CA SER A 403 15.89 10.94 6.97
C SER A 403 16.07 12.45 7.12
N PRO A 404 16.58 12.93 8.28
CA PRO A 404 16.97 14.34 8.47
C PRO A 404 17.97 14.85 7.43
N ALA A 405 18.77 13.96 6.82
CA ALA A 405 19.81 14.33 5.87
C ALA A 405 19.29 15.05 4.61
N PHE A 406 18.04 14.80 4.20
CA PHE A 406 17.43 15.47 3.04
C PHE A 406 17.11 16.95 3.30
N ILE A 407 17.12 17.36 4.57
CA ILE A 407 16.81 18.71 5.03
C ILE A 407 18.07 19.58 5.10
N ALA A 408 19.25 18.95 5.11
CA ALA A 408 20.55 19.65 5.14
C ALA A 408 20.79 20.59 3.94
N GLY A 409 19.97 20.47 2.89
CA GLY A 409 20.00 21.36 1.72
C GLY A 409 19.24 22.68 1.89
N PHE A 410 18.47 22.85 2.97
CA PHE A 410 17.69 24.07 3.22
C PHE A 410 18.35 24.95 4.28
N GLU A 411 18.33 26.26 4.02
CA GLU A 411 18.83 27.28 4.96
C GLU A 411 17.68 27.85 5.80
N GLU A 412 17.93 28.23 7.05
CA GLU A 412 16.89 28.79 7.95
C GLU A 412 16.25 30.08 7.42
N ASN A 413 16.95 30.81 6.56
CA ASN A 413 16.48 32.06 5.95
C ASN A 413 15.56 31.84 4.74
N GLN A 414 15.44 30.61 4.22
CA GLN A 414 14.62 30.32 3.06
C GLN A 414 13.14 30.29 3.43
N ASN A 415 12.31 30.86 2.56
CA ASN A 415 10.86 30.70 2.61
C ASN A 415 10.49 29.54 1.69
N LEU A 416 10.13 28.39 2.26
CA LEU A 416 9.80 27.19 1.48
C LEU A 416 8.34 27.20 1.06
N TYR A 417 8.11 27.06 -0.24
CA TYR A 417 6.78 26.97 -0.86
C TYR A 417 6.62 25.56 -1.40
N ILE A 418 5.87 24.74 -0.68
CA ILE A 418 5.83 23.29 -0.87
C ILE A 418 4.54 22.91 -1.56
N HIS A 419 4.64 22.14 -2.64
CA HIS A 419 3.48 21.61 -3.33
C HIS A 419 3.68 20.17 -3.76
N CYS A 420 2.57 19.52 -4.07
CA CYS A 420 2.57 18.23 -4.76
C CYS A 420 1.61 18.28 -5.96
N GLY A 421 0.95 17.18 -6.31
CA GLY A 421 -0.09 17.15 -7.35
C GLY A 421 -1.32 17.97 -6.97
N SER A 422 -1.95 17.63 -5.83
CA SER A 422 -3.27 18.15 -5.41
C SER A 422 -3.34 18.67 -3.97
N GLY A 423 -2.25 18.62 -3.21
CA GLY A 423 -2.13 19.17 -1.85
C GLY A 423 -1.89 18.16 -0.72
N TYR A 424 -2.33 16.90 -0.86
CA TYR A 424 -2.22 15.91 0.23
C TYR A 424 -0.76 15.59 0.63
N ARG A 425 0.10 15.29 -0.35
CA ARG A 425 1.52 14.94 -0.09
C ARG A 425 2.33 16.12 0.44
N SER A 426 1.98 17.35 0.05
CA SER A 426 2.70 18.54 0.51
C SER A 426 2.44 18.84 1.98
N VAL A 427 1.25 18.56 2.51
CA VAL A 427 0.99 18.68 3.96
C VAL A 427 1.80 17.66 4.77
N ILE A 428 1.96 16.43 4.26
CA ILE A 428 2.86 15.42 4.89
C ILE A 428 4.28 15.98 4.93
N ALA A 429 4.80 16.44 3.78
CA ALA A 429 6.14 17.02 3.69
C ALA A 429 6.33 18.22 4.64
N CYS A 430 5.35 19.12 4.71
CA CYS A 430 5.38 20.26 5.63
C CYS A 430 5.47 19.81 7.09
N SER A 431 4.72 18.78 7.49
CA SER A 431 4.77 18.26 8.86
C SER A 431 6.11 17.62 9.20
N LEU A 432 6.73 16.89 8.27
CA LEU A 432 8.07 16.30 8.43
C LEU A 432 9.14 17.39 8.60
N LEU A 433 9.11 18.41 7.74
CA LEU A 433 10.08 19.51 7.80
C LEU A 433 9.92 20.35 9.09
N LYS A 434 8.67 20.53 9.56
CA LYS A 434 8.42 21.20 10.84
C LYS A 434 8.89 20.41 12.04
N ASP A 435 8.74 19.08 12.03
CA ASP A 435 9.26 18.21 13.09
C ASP A 435 10.79 18.31 13.20
N GLU A 436 11.46 18.54 12.06
CA GLU A 436 12.91 18.71 11.94
C GLU A 436 13.37 20.17 12.11
N GLY A 437 12.46 21.08 12.50
CA GLY A 437 12.79 22.45 12.92
C GLY A 437 12.73 23.52 11.81
N LEU A 438 12.32 23.17 10.59
CA LEU A 438 12.06 24.16 9.55
C LEU A 438 10.65 24.74 9.70
N HIS A 439 10.57 26.01 10.07
CA HIS A 439 9.30 26.66 10.39
C HIS A 439 8.79 27.64 9.33
N ASN A 440 9.66 28.15 8.45
CA ASN A 440 9.33 29.11 7.39
C ASN A 440 8.75 28.40 6.15
N ILE A 441 7.62 27.73 6.33
CA ILE A 441 7.01 26.85 5.32
C ILE A 441 5.60 27.33 4.98
N ARG A 442 5.28 27.32 3.68
CA ARG A 442 3.94 27.51 3.13
C ARG A 442 3.56 26.29 2.28
N ASN A 443 2.36 25.77 2.49
CA ASN A 443 1.77 24.74 1.64
C ASN A 443 0.93 25.42 0.56
N ILE A 444 1.10 25.00 -0.70
CA ILE A 444 0.32 25.54 -1.82
C ILE A 444 -0.92 24.66 -2.02
N VAL A 445 -2.09 25.24 -1.75
CA VAL A 445 -3.39 24.56 -1.87
C VAL A 445 -3.66 24.18 -3.32
N GLY A 446 -4.23 22.99 -3.54
CA GLY A 446 -4.48 22.46 -4.88
C GLY A 446 -3.23 22.06 -5.67
N GLY A 447 -2.03 22.36 -5.18
CA GLY A 447 -0.75 21.92 -5.73
C GLY A 447 -0.55 22.24 -7.22
N TRP A 448 0.14 21.34 -7.93
CA TRP A 448 0.46 21.48 -9.35
C TRP A 448 -0.77 21.68 -10.23
N GLU A 449 -1.91 21.08 -9.86
CA GLU A 449 -3.17 21.24 -10.59
C GLU A 449 -3.61 22.70 -10.68
N LYS A 450 -3.34 23.50 -9.64
CA LYS A 450 -3.62 24.94 -9.59
C LYS A 450 -2.47 25.80 -10.09
N ILE A 451 -1.25 25.45 -9.71
CA ILE A 451 -0.05 26.17 -10.15
C ILE A 451 0.04 26.25 -11.68
N LYS A 452 -0.30 25.17 -12.41
CA LYS A 452 -0.20 25.16 -13.88
C LYS A 452 -1.27 26.02 -14.57
N GLU A 453 -2.31 26.44 -13.84
CA GLU A 453 -3.36 27.35 -14.33
C GLU A 453 -2.88 28.82 -14.29
N GLU A 454 -1.87 29.13 -13.46
CA GLU A 454 -1.31 30.47 -13.29
C GLU A 454 -0.38 30.88 -14.43
N LYS A 455 -0.84 31.86 -15.23
CA LYS A 455 -0.13 32.29 -16.46
C LYS A 455 1.18 33.03 -16.19
N THR A 456 1.35 33.58 -15.00
CA THR A 456 2.52 34.37 -14.59
C THR A 456 3.65 33.48 -14.06
N ILE A 457 3.34 32.24 -13.67
CA ILE A 457 4.33 31.26 -13.23
C ILE A 457 5.01 30.63 -14.45
N LYS A 458 6.34 30.68 -14.49
CA LYS A 458 7.12 30.03 -15.56
C LYS A 458 7.21 28.53 -15.27
N ILE A 459 6.90 27.72 -16.28
CA ILE A 459 6.96 26.25 -16.21
C ILE A 459 8.17 25.73 -16.99
N ALA A 460 8.84 24.70 -16.46
CA ALA A 460 9.89 23.94 -17.12
C ALA A 460 9.51 22.46 -17.24
N ARG A 461 10.21 21.70 -18.11
CA ARG A 461 10.03 20.26 -18.34
C ARG A 461 11.40 19.60 -18.51
N GLU A 462 11.52 18.33 -18.13
CA GLU A 462 12.78 17.56 -18.22
C GLU A 462 12.61 16.36 -19.17
N PRO A 463 13.09 16.46 -20.43
CA PRO A 463 12.91 15.40 -21.42
C PRO A 463 13.62 14.08 -21.06
N SER A 464 14.60 14.10 -20.15
CA SER A 464 15.46 12.96 -19.83
C SER A 464 14.80 11.88 -18.98
N VAL A 465 13.71 12.18 -18.28
CA VAL A 465 13.05 11.27 -17.32
C VAL A 465 11.75 10.68 -17.89
N LEU A 466 11.34 11.10 -19.09
CA LEU A 466 10.09 10.71 -19.75
C LEU A 466 10.25 9.55 -20.77
N ASN A 467 11.45 8.98 -20.90
CA ASN A 467 11.76 7.91 -21.86
C ASN A 467 11.88 6.53 -21.20
#